data_AF-A0A0L7R986-F1
#
_entry.id   AF-A0A0L7R986-F1
#
_cell.length_a   1.000
_cell.length_b   1.000
_cell.length_c   1.000
_cell.angle_alpha   90.00
_cell.angle_beta   90.00
_cell.angle_gamma   90.00
#
_symmetry.space_group_name_H-M   'P 1'
#
loop_
_entity.id
_entity.type
_entity.pdbx_description
1 polymer ?
#
loop_
_entity_poly.entity_id
_entity_poly.type
_entity_poly.pdbx_seq_one_letter_code
_entity_poly.pdbx_strand_id
1 'polypeptide(L)'
;MCQTNRKPKIIIFDLDYTLWPFWVDTNVTPPFKKKGSNVVDFDGQTIRYYKEVPEVLKHLSEEGYELGVASRTSEIQGAKQLLNLFNWEKYFKYKEIYPGSKLTHFSKIQAASGVDYKNMIFFDDEQRNIADVGRLGVTCIFVQSGVTVALVENALKNF
;
A
#
# COMPACT_ATOMS: atom_id res chain seq x y z
N MET A 1 32.74 9.24 12.63
CA MET A 1 31.71 8.20 12.76
C MET A 1 30.94 8.17 11.45
N CYS A 2 31.02 7.10 10.66
CA CYS A 2 30.17 6.97 9.47
C CYS A 2 28.73 6.84 9.95
N GLN A 3 27.89 7.84 9.69
CA GLN A 3 26.45 7.65 9.81
C GLN A 3 26.07 6.62 8.75
N THR A 4 25.80 5.39 9.17
CA THR A 4 25.16 4.42 8.29
C THR A 4 23.74 4.94 8.05
N ASN A 5 23.48 5.54 6.88
CA ASN A 5 22.13 5.93 6.49
C ASN A 5 21.24 4.69 6.61
N ARG A 6 20.27 4.76 7.51
CA ARG A 6 19.35 3.67 7.78
C ARG A 6 18.42 3.56 6.58
N LYS A 7 18.32 2.37 5.96
CA LYS A 7 17.40 2.09 4.84
C LYS A 7 16.27 1.20 5.36
N PRO A 8 14.98 1.48 5.09
CA PRO A 8 13.92 0.55 5.43
C PRO A 8 14.06 -0.72 4.58
N LYS A 9 13.70 -1.86 5.17
CA LYS A 9 13.72 -3.14 4.47
C LYS A 9 12.39 -3.43 3.76
N ILE A 10 11.29 -2.97 4.34
CA ILE A 10 9.94 -3.18 3.81
C ILE A 10 9.17 -1.85 3.79
N ILE A 11 8.48 -1.61 2.69
CA ILE A 11 7.54 -0.48 2.56
C ILE A 11 6.13 -1.05 2.37
N ILE A 12 5.24 -0.73 3.30
CA ILE A 12 3.85 -1.19 3.31
C ILE A 12 2.92 -0.04 2.94
N PHE A 13 1.92 -0.32 2.11
CA PHE A 13 0.86 0.63 1.74
C PHE A 13 -0.51 0.11 2.21
N ASP A 14 -1.39 1.01 2.65
CA ASP A 14 -2.82 0.74 2.54
C ASP A 14 -3.28 0.75 1.05
N LEU A 15 -4.55 0.48 0.78
CA LEU A 15 -5.12 0.47 -0.55
C LEU A 15 -6.03 1.68 -0.80
N ASP A 16 -7.13 1.76 -0.04
CA ASP A 16 -8.17 2.76 -0.24
C ASP A 16 -7.65 4.13 0.18
N TYR A 17 -7.91 5.18 -0.61
CA TYR A 17 -7.37 6.54 -0.43
C TYR A 17 -5.83 6.66 -0.34
N THR A 18 -5.10 5.56 -0.53
CA THR A 18 -3.64 5.49 -0.55
C THR A 18 -3.13 5.23 -1.96
N LEU A 19 -3.58 4.14 -2.61
CA LEU A 19 -3.21 3.79 -3.99
C LEU A 19 -4.27 4.23 -5.01
N TRP A 20 -5.53 4.29 -4.59
CA TRP A 20 -6.64 4.77 -5.40
C TRP A 20 -7.60 5.65 -4.59
N PRO A 21 -8.34 6.59 -5.22
CA PRO A 21 -9.09 7.63 -4.51
C PRO A 21 -10.53 7.20 -4.16
N PHE A 22 -10.73 5.99 -3.64
CA PHE A 22 -12.05 5.45 -3.29
C PHE A 22 -11.94 4.28 -2.31
N TRP A 23 -13.05 3.91 -1.68
CA TRP A 23 -13.21 2.63 -0.97
C TRP A 23 -13.72 1.56 -1.92
N VAL A 24 -12.95 0.49 -2.09
CA VAL A 24 -13.28 -0.61 -3.01
C VAL A 24 -14.55 -1.38 -2.64
N ASP A 25 -14.95 -1.36 -1.37
CA ASP A 25 -16.18 -2.00 -0.88
C ASP A 25 -17.43 -1.11 -0.89
N THR A 26 -17.29 0.17 -1.28
CA THR A 26 -18.38 1.15 -1.14
C THR A 26 -18.64 1.95 -2.42
N ASN A 27 -17.59 2.39 -3.12
CA ASN A 27 -17.74 3.38 -4.19
C ASN A 27 -17.81 2.80 -5.61
N VAL A 28 -17.52 1.52 -5.77
CA VAL A 28 -17.38 0.82 -7.05
C VAL A 28 -18.06 -0.55 -6.97
N THR A 29 -18.42 -1.13 -8.11
CA THR A 29 -19.14 -2.41 -8.15
C THR A 29 -18.29 -3.51 -8.80
N PRO A 30 -17.64 -4.41 -8.05
CA PRO A 30 -16.98 -5.58 -8.62
C PRO A 30 -17.96 -6.52 -9.37
N PRO A 31 -17.49 -7.39 -10.28
CA PRO A 31 -16.10 -7.57 -10.67
C PRO A 31 -15.61 -6.51 -11.67
N PHE A 32 -14.30 -6.29 -11.66
CA PHE A 32 -13.62 -5.41 -12.58
C PHE A 32 -13.17 -6.13 -13.85
N LYS A 33 -12.99 -5.38 -14.94
CA LYS A 33 -12.46 -5.92 -16.21
C LYS A 33 -11.68 -4.86 -17.00
N LYS A 34 -10.83 -5.32 -17.91
CA LYS A 34 -10.21 -4.44 -18.91
C LYS A 34 -11.23 -4.00 -19.95
N LYS A 35 -11.21 -2.72 -20.31
CA LYS A 35 -11.91 -2.13 -21.44
C LYS A 35 -10.93 -1.24 -22.21
N GLY A 36 -10.25 -1.85 -23.20
CA GLY A 36 -9.09 -1.24 -23.84
C GLY A 36 -7.94 -1.07 -22.86
N SER A 37 -7.40 0.14 -22.75
CA SER A 37 -6.36 0.49 -21.76
C SER A 37 -6.90 0.70 -20.34
N ASN A 38 -8.21 0.89 -20.18
CA ASN A 38 -8.84 1.20 -18.90
C ASN A 38 -9.23 -0.08 -18.12
N VAL A 39 -9.36 0.07 -16.81
CA VAL A 39 -10.10 -0.87 -15.96
C VAL A 39 -11.47 -0.25 -15.68
N VAL A 40 -12.52 -1.04 -15.78
CA VAL A 40 -13.89 -0.64 -15.44
C VAL A 40 -14.51 -1.62 -14.47
N ASP A 41 -15.44 -1.15 -13.67
CA ASP A 41 -16.27 -1.98 -12.80
C ASP A 41 -17.46 -2.61 -13.56
N PHE A 42 -18.37 -3.26 -12.83
CA PHE A 42 -19.55 -3.89 -13.39
C PHE A 42 -20.48 -2.90 -14.09
N ASP A 43 -20.67 -1.71 -13.49
CA ASP A 43 -21.53 -0.64 -14.00
C ASP A 43 -20.88 0.16 -15.13
N GLY A 44 -19.61 -0.12 -15.45
CA GLY A 44 -18.85 0.51 -16.52
C GLY A 44 -18.15 1.80 -16.09
N GLN A 45 -18.11 2.10 -14.79
CA GLN A 45 -17.32 3.19 -14.23
C GLN A 45 -15.83 2.89 -14.43
N THR A 46 -15.09 3.87 -14.96
CA THR A 46 -13.63 3.76 -15.10
C THR A 46 -12.97 3.84 -13.74
N ILE A 47 -12.26 2.77 -13.35
CA ILE A 47 -11.47 2.74 -12.12
C ILE A 47 -10.17 3.49 -12.33
N ARG A 48 -9.93 4.48 -11.47
CA ARG A 48 -8.73 5.32 -11.49
C ARG A 48 -7.87 5.05 -10.26
N TYR A 49 -6.58 5.33 -10.38
CA TYR A 49 -5.63 5.34 -9.28
C TYR A 49 -4.95 6.70 -9.18
N TYR A 50 -4.24 6.97 -8.08
CA TYR A 50 -3.43 8.18 -7.98
C TYR A 50 -2.30 8.16 -9.02
N LYS A 51 -2.15 9.25 -9.77
CA LYS A 51 -1.37 9.33 -11.01
C LYS A 51 0.06 8.78 -10.88
N GLU A 52 0.71 9.02 -9.76
CA GLU A 52 2.12 8.70 -9.51
C GLU A 52 2.36 7.29 -8.95
N VAL A 53 1.31 6.58 -8.53
CA VAL A 53 1.42 5.24 -7.91
C VAL A 53 2.17 4.24 -8.81
N PRO A 54 1.91 4.14 -10.13
CA PRO A 54 2.67 3.21 -10.97
C PRO A 54 4.17 3.47 -10.97
N GLU A 55 4.59 4.75 -10.95
CA GLU A 55 5.99 5.14 -10.92
C GLU A 55 6.62 4.85 -9.57
N VAL A 56 5.92 5.19 -8.48
CA VAL A 56 6.35 4.90 -7.10
C VAL A 56 6.60 3.40 -6.91
N LEU A 57 5.63 2.54 -7.25
CA LEU A 57 5.76 1.09 -7.03
C LEU A 57 6.89 0.50 -7.88
N LYS A 58 7.02 0.95 -9.13
CA LYS A 58 8.10 0.52 -10.02
C LYS A 58 9.46 0.93 -9.47
N HIS A 59 9.65 2.21 -9.13
CA HIS A 59 10.92 2.74 -8.67
C HIS A 59 11.38 2.07 -7.36
N LEU A 60 10.48 1.92 -6.39
CA LEU A 60 10.81 1.25 -5.13
C LEU A 60 11.20 -0.23 -5.36
N SER A 61 10.51 -0.93 -6.26
CA SER A 61 10.86 -2.31 -6.60
C SER A 61 12.21 -2.40 -7.30
N GLU A 62 12.55 -1.47 -8.21
CA GLU A 62 13.84 -1.42 -8.92
C GLU A 62 15.00 -1.08 -7.97
N GLU A 63 14.76 -0.27 -6.93
CA GLU A 63 15.69 0.05 -5.84
C GLU A 63 15.87 -1.09 -4.81
N GLY A 64 15.20 -2.23 -5.04
CA GLY A 64 15.33 -3.45 -4.25
C GLY A 64 14.59 -3.44 -2.91
N TYR A 65 13.61 -2.54 -2.71
CA TYR A 65 12.76 -2.60 -1.52
C TYR A 65 11.75 -3.75 -1.63
N GLU A 66 11.51 -4.44 -0.52
CA GLU A 66 10.35 -5.34 -0.45
C GLU A 66 9.09 -4.52 -0.21
N LEU A 67 8.03 -4.79 -0.98
CA LEU A 67 6.77 -4.07 -0.85
C LEU A 67 5.67 -4.97 -0.29
N GLY A 68 4.79 -4.36 0.50
CA GLY A 68 3.61 -5.01 1.04
C GLY A 68 2.36 -4.14 0.94
N VAL A 69 1.21 -4.77 1.04
CA VAL A 69 -0.07 -4.11 1.30
C VAL A 69 -0.70 -4.64 2.57
N ALA A 70 -1.30 -3.74 3.34
CA ALA A 70 -2.10 -4.06 4.51
C ALA A 70 -3.40 -3.28 4.38
N SER A 71 -4.54 -3.92 4.10
CA SER A 71 -5.83 -3.25 3.90
C SER A 71 -6.95 -3.94 4.67
N ARG A 72 -7.84 -3.11 5.24
CA ARG A 72 -8.97 -3.53 6.08
C ARG A 72 -10.27 -3.74 5.31
N THR A 73 -10.27 -3.62 3.99
CA THR A 73 -11.50 -3.73 3.19
C THR A 73 -12.16 -5.11 3.34
N SER A 74 -13.50 -5.14 3.32
CA SER A 74 -14.26 -6.38 3.19
C SER A 74 -14.31 -6.91 1.76
N GLU A 75 -14.04 -6.06 0.76
CA GLU A 75 -14.05 -6.45 -0.66
C GLU A 75 -12.68 -7.00 -1.08
N ILE A 76 -12.33 -8.15 -0.49
CA ILE A 76 -11.02 -8.80 -0.64
C ILE A 76 -10.76 -9.20 -2.10
N GLN A 77 -11.78 -9.73 -2.79
CA GLN A 77 -11.60 -10.24 -4.15
C GLN A 77 -11.48 -9.09 -5.15
N GLY A 78 -12.30 -8.06 -5.01
CA GLY A 78 -12.20 -6.84 -5.81
C GLY A 78 -10.84 -6.16 -5.64
N ALA A 79 -10.36 -5.98 -4.41
CA ALA A 79 -9.05 -5.39 -4.14
C ALA A 79 -7.91 -6.18 -4.83
N LYS A 80 -7.89 -7.51 -4.69
CA LYS A 80 -6.89 -8.37 -5.36
C LYS A 80 -7.00 -8.30 -6.88
N GLN A 81 -8.23 -8.26 -7.40
CA GLN A 81 -8.46 -8.14 -8.83
C GLN A 81 -7.92 -6.82 -9.39
N LEU A 82 -8.09 -5.70 -8.68
CA LEU A 82 -7.50 -4.42 -9.07
C LEU A 82 -5.98 -4.47 -9.10
N LEU A 83 -5.32 -5.04 -8.07
CA LEU A 83 -3.87 -5.23 -8.07
C LEU A 83 -3.37 -6.01 -9.29
N ASN A 84 -4.10 -7.05 -9.69
CA ASN A 84 -3.77 -7.84 -10.89
C ASN A 84 -4.03 -7.04 -12.19
N LEU A 85 -5.22 -6.42 -12.34
CA LEU A 85 -5.59 -5.67 -13.55
C LEU A 85 -4.72 -4.43 -13.77
N PHE A 86 -4.22 -3.80 -12.72
CA PHE A 86 -3.23 -2.72 -12.81
C PHE A 86 -1.79 -3.22 -12.99
N ASN A 87 -1.58 -4.53 -13.02
CA ASN A 87 -0.27 -5.18 -13.13
C ASN A 87 0.67 -4.77 -11.98
N TRP A 88 0.12 -4.60 -10.78
CA TRP A 88 0.84 -4.24 -9.56
C TRP A 88 1.09 -5.43 -8.64
N GLU A 89 0.36 -6.53 -8.81
CA GLU A 89 0.56 -7.74 -8.00
C GLU A 89 2.02 -8.20 -7.96
N LYS A 90 2.74 -8.05 -9.07
CA LYS A 90 4.17 -8.39 -9.20
C LYS A 90 5.10 -7.61 -8.26
N TYR A 91 4.67 -6.46 -7.75
CA TYR A 91 5.46 -5.62 -6.86
C TYR A 91 5.31 -6.02 -5.38
N PHE A 92 4.16 -6.57 -5.00
CA PHE A 92 3.83 -6.81 -3.59
C PHE A 92 4.15 -8.25 -3.17
N LYS A 93 5.21 -8.39 -2.39
CA LYS A 93 5.63 -9.65 -1.77
C LYS A 93 4.69 -10.07 -0.63
N TYR A 94 4.19 -9.10 0.13
CA TYR A 94 3.29 -9.33 1.27
C TYR A 94 1.91 -8.72 1.01
N LYS A 95 0.84 -9.49 1.18
CA LYS A 95 -0.54 -9.04 0.85
C LYS A 95 -1.51 -9.44 1.95
N GLU A 96 -1.66 -8.57 2.95
CA GLU A 96 -2.65 -8.73 4.01
C GLU A 96 -3.88 -7.88 3.66
N ILE A 97 -4.94 -8.51 3.12
CA ILE A 97 -6.16 -7.81 2.68
C ILE A 97 -7.36 -8.54 3.28
N TYR A 98 -7.91 -8.03 4.38
CA TYR A 98 -9.12 -8.54 5.03
C TYR A 98 -9.57 -7.59 6.17
N PRO A 99 -10.85 -7.63 6.57
CA PRO A 99 -11.31 -6.89 7.73
C PRO A 99 -10.56 -7.27 9.02
N GLY A 100 -10.16 -6.28 9.81
CA GLY A 100 -9.49 -6.50 11.09
C GLY A 100 -8.67 -5.31 11.54
N SER A 101 -7.84 -5.52 12.57
CA SER A 101 -6.88 -4.52 13.03
C SER A 101 -5.61 -4.55 12.19
N LYS A 102 -5.03 -3.39 11.84
CA LYS A 102 -3.70 -3.32 11.19
C LYS A 102 -2.61 -3.96 12.03
N LEU A 103 -2.77 -4.06 13.35
CA LEU A 103 -1.81 -4.77 14.20
C LEU A 103 -1.68 -6.25 13.79
N THR A 104 -2.80 -6.91 13.47
CA THR A 104 -2.80 -8.30 13.00
C THR A 104 -2.12 -8.43 11.63
N HIS A 105 -2.38 -7.47 10.73
CA HIS A 105 -1.75 -7.42 9.41
C HIS A 105 -0.23 -7.31 9.54
N PHE A 106 0.23 -6.33 10.32
CA PHE A 106 1.66 -6.11 10.57
C PHE A 106 2.32 -7.29 11.29
N SER A 107 1.64 -7.94 12.22
CA SER A 107 2.14 -9.16 12.86
C SER A 107 2.41 -10.28 11.87
N LYS A 108 1.52 -10.49 10.88
CA LYS A 108 1.75 -11.51 9.84
C LYS A 108 2.84 -11.12 8.85
N ILE A 109 2.92 -9.85 8.46
CA ILE A 109 4.02 -9.35 7.61
C ILE A 109 5.37 -9.52 8.33
N GLN A 110 5.45 -9.18 9.61
CA GLN A 110 6.65 -9.36 10.42
C GLN A 110 7.04 -10.83 10.54
N ALA A 111 6.09 -11.73 10.80
CA ALA A 111 6.35 -13.15 10.90
C ALA A 111 6.83 -13.76 9.57
N ALA A 112 6.22 -13.35 8.45
CA ALA A 112 6.59 -13.84 7.12
C ALA A 112 7.94 -13.30 6.62
N SER A 113 8.30 -12.07 7.00
CA SER A 113 9.52 -11.41 6.56
C SER A 113 10.72 -11.60 7.50
N GLY A 114 10.48 -11.83 8.78
CA GLY A 114 11.51 -11.80 9.83
C GLY A 114 12.11 -10.41 10.07
N VAL A 115 11.51 -9.34 9.54
CA VAL A 115 12.02 -7.97 9.65
C VAL A 115 11.46 -7.27 10.88
N ASP A 116 12.32 -6.66 11.70
CA ASP A 116 11.85 -5.84 12.83
C ASP A 116 10.98 -4.66 12.35
N TYR A 117 9.91 -4.35 13.08
CA TYR A 117 9.01 -3.21 12.79
C TYR A 117 9.74 -1.88 12.57
N LYS A 118 10.79 -1.63 13.34
CA LYS A 118 11.63 -0.43 13.22
C LYS A 118 12.32 -0.29 11.85
N ASN A 119 12.36 -1.35 11.04
CA ASN A 119 12.92 -1.37 9.70
C ASN A 119 11.84 -1.33 8.61
N MET A 120 10.61 -0.92 8.96
CA MET A 120 9.47 -0.82 8.04
C MET A 120 8.99 0.64 7.94
N ILE A 121 8.50 1.02 6.75
CA ILE A 121 7.68 2.22 6.55
C ILE A 121 6.26 1.81 6.22
N PHE A 122 5.28 2.57 6.71
CA PHE A 122 3.87 2.38 6.41
C PHE A 122 3.19 3.66 5.93
N PHE A 123 2.47 3.60 4.81
CA PHE A 123 1.67 4.70 4.27
C PHE A 123 0.18 4.36 4.38
N ASP A 124 -0.59 5.23 5.04
CA ASP A 124 -2.03 5.04 5.29
C ASP A 124 -2.72 6.40 5.47
N ASP A 125 -3.94 6.54 4.97
CA ASP A 125 -4.74 7.77 5.06
C ASP A 125 -5.58 7.87 6.34
N GLU A 126 -5.68 6.81 7.13
CA GLU A 126 -6.44 6.79 8.36
C GLU A 126 -5.53 6.96 9.58
N GLN A 127 -5.66 8.11 10.25
CA GLN A 127 -4.83 8.50 11.40
C GLN A 127 -4.85 7.47 12.55
N ARG A 128 -5.95 6.73 12.69
CA ARG A 128 -6.08 5.64 13.66
C ARG A 128 -5.10 4.49 13.35
N ASN A 129 -5.00 4.08 12.09
CA ASN A 129 -4.08 3.05 11.64
C ASN A 129 -2.63 3.50 11.87
N ILE A 130 -2.32 4.77 11.56
CA ILE A 130 -1.01 5.39 11.83
C ILE A 130 -0.67 5.34 13.32
N ALA A 131 -1.60 5.72 14.19
CA ALA A 131 -1.39 5.72 15.64
C ALA A 131 -1.20 4.30 16.19
N ASP A 132 -2.01 3.34 15.74
CA ASP A 132 -1.93 1.96 16.22
C ASP A 132 -0.65 1.27 15.75
N VAL A 133 -0.33 1.34 14.46
CA VAL A 133 0.88 0.71 13.89
C VAL A 133 2.15 1.40 14.36
N GLY A 134 2.13 2.73 14.56
CA GLY A 134 3.26 3.48 15.09
C GLY A 134 3.72 3.00 16.48
N ARG A 135 2.81 2.48 17.32
CA ARG A 135 3.17 1.89 18.63
C ARG A 135 4.03 0.63 18.52
N LEU A 136 4.07 -0.02 17.36
CA LEU A 136 4.96 -1.17 17.09
C LEU A 136 6.40 -0.74 16.76
N GLY A 137 6.64 0.56 16.55
CA GLY A 137 7.93 1.12 16.15
C GLY A 137 8.10 1.25 14.63
N VAL A 138 7.04 1.03 13.84
CA VAL A 138 7.03 1.28 12.38
C VAL A 138 7.05 2.78 12.11
N THR A 139 7.84 3.23 11.14
CA THR A 139 7.79 4.62 10.66
C THR A 139 6.52 4.82 9.83
N CYS A 140 5.51 5.48 10.40
CA CYS A 140 4.21 5.65 9.76
C CYS A 140 4.05 7.04 9.14
N ILE A 141 3.58 7.09 7.90
CA ILE A 141 3.42 8.30 7.09
C ILE A 141 1.93 8.46 6.80
N PHE A 142 1.35 9.54 7.31
CA PHE A 142 -0.04 9.87 7.06
C PHE A 142 -0.22 10.39 5.61
N VAL A 143 -1.12 9.77 4.86
CA VAL A 143 -1.40 10.09 3.46
C VAL A 143 -2.66 10.95 3.37
N GLN A 144 -2.57 12.17 2.86
CA GLN A 144 -3.74 13.06 2.77
C GLN A 144 -4.55 12.88 1.48
N SER A 145 -3.85 12.70 0.35
CA SER A 145 -4.46 12.74 -0.98
C SER A 145 -3.78 11.75 -1.92
N GLY A 146 -3.58 10.52 -1.45
CA GLY A 146 -2.86 9.47 -2.15
C GLY A 146 -1.34 9.60 -2.11
N VAL A 147 -0.68 8.51 -2.47
CA VAL A 147 0.78 8.43 -2.49
C VAL A 147 1.35 9.15 -3.71
N THR A 148 2.40 9.94 -3.47
CA THR A 148 3.19 10.66 -4.49
C THR A 148 4.66 10.30 -4.38
N VAL A 149 5.42 10.52 -5.44
CA VAL A 149 6.89 10.34 -5.47
C VAL A 149 7.52 11.19 -4.37
N ALA A 150 7.16 12.47 -4.28
CA ALA A 150 7.70 13.39 -3.29
C ALA A 150 7.42 12.94 -1.84
N LEU A 151 6.23 12.38 -1.57
CA LEU A 151 5.90 11.87 -0.24
C LEU A 151 6.81 10.70 0.14
N VAL A 152 7.02 9.76 -0.78
CA VAL A 152 7.85 8.58 -0.57
C VAL A 152 9.33 8.97 -0.43
N GLU A 153 9.84 9.83 -1.29
CA GLU A 153 11.23 10.32 -1.21
C GLU A 153 11.50 11.03 0.12
N ASN A 154 10.58 11.88 0.56
CA ASN A 154 10.69 12.54 1.86
C ASN A 154 10.66 11.53 3.01
N ALA A 155 9.79 10.51 2.95
CA ALA A 155 9.76 9.47 3.97
C ALA A 155 11.08 8.67 4.03
N LEU A 156 11.63 8.30 2.87
CA LEU A 156 12.90 7.58 2.78
C LEU A 156 14.09 8.42 3.28
N LYS A 157 14.10 9.72 2.98
CA LYS A 157 15.15 10.64 3.43
C LYS A 157 15.16 10.84 4.95
N ASN A 158 14.01 10.72 5.60
CA ASN A 158 13.85 10.94 7.04
C ASN A 158 13.77 9.63 7.86
N PHE A 159 14.11 8.49 7.27
CA PHE A 159 14.07 7.18 7.92
C PHE A 159 15.31 6.88 8.77
#